data_AF-A0A3N4NFZ6-F1
#
_entry.id   AF-A0A3N4NFZ6-F1
#
_cell.length_a   1.000
_cell.length_b   1.000
_cell.length_c   1.000
_cell.angle_alpha   90.00
_cell.angle_beta   90.00
_cell.angle_gamma   90.00
#
_symmetry.space_group_name_H-M   'P 1'
#
loop_
_entity.id
_entity.type
_entity.pdbx_description
1 polymer ?
#
loop_
_entity_poly.entity_id
_entity_poly.type
_entity_poly.pdbx_seq_one_letter_code
_entity_poly.pdbx_strand_id
1 'polypeptide(L)'
;MLISMAASGIVFADENQALQIQQNRLQQEQQRREQFEQIMQPSDDVRLDSSSASIQTFSLPQNESPCFTVHDISLVGDSANKFQFALNKAIKQSGFKPGV
;
A
#
# COMPACT_ATOMS: atom_id res chain seq x y z
N MET A 1 -73.54 -35.32 -23.76
CA MET A 1 -73.35 -33.88 -23.93
C MET A 1 -72.06 -33.53 -23.18
N LEU A 2 -70.98 -33.28 -23.92
CA LEU A 2 -69.64 -33.00 -23.40
C LEU A 2 -69.57 -31.53 -22.98
N ILE A 3 -69.12 -31.24 -21.76
CA ILE A 3 -68.75 -29.87 -21.37
C ILE A 3 -67.22 -29.78 -21.33
N SER A 4 -66.77 -28.72 -22.00
CA SER A 4 -65.46 -28.43 -22.54
C SER A 4 -64.38 -28.11 -21.50
N MET A 5 -63.13 -28.29 -21.93
CA MET A 5 -61.89 -27.88 -21.28
C MET A 5 -61.76 -26.36 -21.14
N ALA A 6 -60.98 -25.91 -20.14
CA ALA A 6 -60.07 -24.76 -20.25
C ALA A 6 -58.93 -25.00 -19.25
N ALA A 7 -57.82 -25.62 -19.69
CA ALA A 7 -56.65 -24.97 -20.30
C ALA A 7 -55.80 -24.23 -19.26
N SER A 8 -54.87 -24.98 -18.67
CA SER A 8 -53.72 -24.54 -17.89
C SER A 8 -52.84 -23.57 -18.68
N GLY A 9 -52.54 -22.39 -18.14
CA GLY A 9 -51.70 -21.41 -18.84
C GLY A 9 -51.13 -20.31 -17.95
N ILE A 10 -50.45 -20.65 -16.85
CA ILE A 10 -49.77 -19.63 -16.00
C ILE A 10 -48.30 -19.96 -15.65
N VAL A 11 -47.76 -21.16 -15.91
CA VAL A 11 -46.47 -21.57 -15.29
C VAL A 11 -45.20 -21.09 -16.03
N PHE A 12 -45.26 -20.62 -17.29
CA PHE A 12 -44.05 -20.36 -18.09
C PHE A 12 -43.47 -18.93 -18.01
N ALA A 13 -44.16 -17.97 -17.39
CA ALA A 13 -43.70 -16.57 -17.30
C ALA A 13 -42.70 -16.33 -16.15
N ASP A 14 -42.78 -17.14 -15.08
CA ASP A 14 -41.99 -17.00 -13.86
C ASP A 14 -40.54 -17.49 -14.05
N GLU A 15 -40.34 -18.61 -14.76
CA GLU A 15 -39.00 -19.16 -15.06
C GLU A 15 -38.16 -18.23 -15.94
N ASN A 16 -38.78 -17.60 -16.95
CA ASN A 16 -38.08 -16.64 -17.81
C ASN A 16 -37.66 -15.39 -17.02
N GLN A 17 -38.51 -14.88 -16.14
CA GLN A 17 -38.15 -13.75 -15.28
C GLN A 17 -37.07 -14.13 -14.26
N ALA A 18 -37.15 -15.31 -13.66
CA ALA A 18 -36.13 -15.81 -12.73
C ALA A 18 -34.76 -15.98 -13.40
N LEU A 19 -34.71 -16.50 -14.64
CA LEU A 19 -33.48 -16.59 -15.42
C LEU A 19 -32.88 -15.20 -15.71
N GLN A 20 -33.71 -14.23 -16.09
CA GLN A 20 -33.28 -12.87 -16.37
C GLN A 20 -32.72 -12.18 -15.11
N ILE A 21 -33.36 -12.36 -13.96
CA ILE A 21 -32.86 -11.85 -12.67
C ILE A 21 -31.52 -12.49 -12.33
N GLN A 22 -31.38 -13.81 -12.53
CA GLN A 22 -30.14 -14.52 -12.28
C GLN A 22 -29.00 -14.03 -13.19
N GLN A 23 -29.26 -13.84 -14.48
CA GLN A 23 -28.26 -13.30 -15.42
C GLN A 23 -27.82 -11.88 -15.04
N ASN A 24 -28.76 -11.02 -14.66
CA ASN A 24 -28.43 -9.65 -14.22
C ASN A 24 -27.56 -9.65 -12.95
N ARG A 25 -27.82 -10.55 -11.99
CA ARG A 25 -26.99 -10.67 -10.78
C ARG A 25 -25.57 -11.11 -11.10
N LEU A 26 -25.41 -12.09 -12.00
CA LEU A 26 -24.08 -12.56 -12.43
C LEU A 26 -23.28 -11.43 -13.09
N GLN A 27 -23.92 -10.63 -13.96
CA GLN A 27 -23.26 -9.48 -14.59
C GLN A 27 -22.83 -8.42 -13.57
N GLN A 28 -23.68 -8.11 -12.59
CA GLN A 28 -23.33 -7.15 -11.53
C GLN A 28 -22.17 -7.65 -10.66
N GLU A 29 -22.12 -8.95 -10.35
CA GLU A 29 -21.01 -9.53 -9.58
C GLU A 29 -19.69 -9.49 -10.34
N GLN A 30 -19.73 -9.75 -11.66
CA GLN A 30 -18.55 -9.63 -12.53
C GLN A 30 -18.03 -8.19 -12.55
N GLN A 31 -18.91 -7.21 -12.79
CA GLN A 31 -18.52 -5.79 -12.78
C GLN A 31 -17.92 -5.34 -11.45
N ARG A 32 -18.47 -5.81 -10.32
CA ARG A 32 -17.94 -5.50 -8.99
C ARG A 32 -16.54 -6.08 -8.78
N ARG A 33 -16.28 -7.29 -9.27
CA ARG A 33 -14.95 -7.93 -9.18
C ARG A 33 -13.92 -7.18 -10.01
N GLU A 34 -14.26 -6.83 -11.25
CA GLU A 34 -13.37 -6.07 -12.15
C GLU A 34 -12.97 -4.72 -11.56
N GLN A 35 -13.95 -3.98 -11.01
CA GLN A 35 -13.68 -2.70 -10.33
C GLN A 35 -12.77 -2.88 -9.12
N PHE A 36 -12.99 -3.93 -8.32
CA PHE A 36 -12.17 -4.21 -7.14
C PHE A 36 -10.72 -4.56 -7.52
N GLU A 37 -10.52 -5.36 -8.55
CA GLU A 37 -9.19 -5.71 -9.07
C GLU A 37 -8.45 -4.48 -9.62
N GLN A 38 -9.17 -3.54 -10.25
CA GLN A 38 -8.58 -2.30 -10.74
C GLN A 38 -8.13 -1.38 -9.58
N ILE A 39 -8.89 -1.35 -8.49
CA ILE A 39 -8.56 -0.53 -7.30
C ILE A 39 -7.46 -1.19 -6.46
N MET A 40 -7.40 -2.52 -6.40
CA MET A 40 -6.40 -3.26 -5.62
C MET A 40 -5.04 -3.38 -6.30
N GLN A 41 -4.89 -2.94 -7.55
CA GLN A 41 -3.56 -2.89 -8.17
C GLN A 41 -2.68 -1.93 -7.36
N PRO A 42 -1.54 -2.40 -6.82
CA PRO A 42 -0.65 -1.56 -6.06
C PRO A 42 -0.19 -0.40 -6.94
N SER A 43 -0.40 0.81 -6.45
CA SER A 43 -0.33 2.03 -7.25
C SER A 43 1.05 2.34 -7.80
N ASP A 44 2.13 1.79 -7.23
CA ASP A 44 3.49 1.88 -7.77
C ASP A 44 4.40 0.84 -7.11
N ASP A 45 5.21 0.12 -7.90
CA ASP A 45 6.39 -0.59 -7.39
C ASP A 45 7.49 0.45 -7.13
N VAL A 46 7.45 1.10 -5.96
CA VAL A 46 8.45 2.09 -5.55
C VAL A 46 9.77 1.37 -5.27
N ARG A 47 10.54 1.17 -6.33
CA ARG A 47 11.95 0.83 -6.24
C ARG A 47 12.71 2.08 -5.83
N LEU A 48 13.05 2.18 -4.54
CA LEU A 48 14.03 3.15 -4.09
C LEU A 48 15.31 2.89 -4.86
N ASP A 49 15.70 3.83 -5.73
CA ASP A 49 16.96 3.76 -6.44
C ASP A 49 18.08 3.60 -5.40
N SER A 50 18.61 2.38 -5.30
CA SER A 50 19.82 2.08 -4.55
C SER A 50 21.04 2.59 -5.27
N SER A 51 20.88 3.50 -6.24
CA SER A 51 21.95 4.41 -6.60
C SER A 51 22.31 5.06 -5.29
N SER A 52 23.37 4.54 -4.69
CA SER A 52 24.24 5.27 -3.81
C SER A 52 24.41 6.59 -4.52
N ALA A 53 23.57 7.57 -4.18
CA ALA A 53 24.02 8.94 -4.13
C ALA A 53 25.32 8.77 -3.40
N SER A 54 26.40 8.79 -4.18
CA SER A 54 27.74 8.85 -3.66
C SER A 54 27.57 9.90 -2.59
N ILE A 55 27.85 9.51 -1.34
CA ILE A 55 27.99 10.49 -0.28
C ILE A 55 29.12 11.33 -0.83
N GLN A 56 28.78 12.35 -1.64
CA GLN A 56 29.68 13.36 -2.13
C GLN A 56 30.22 13.86 -0.82
N THR A 57 31.47 13.48 -0.58
CA THR A 57 32.17 13.57 0.71
C THR A 57 31.66 14.79 1.43
N PHE A 58 30.67 14.59 2.30
CA PHE A 58 30.02 15.67 3.00
C PHE A 58 31.02 16.05 4.07
N SER A 59 31.90 16.98 3.72
CA SER A 59 32.93 17.46 4.60
C SER A 59 32.30 18.50 5.49
N LEU A 60 32.15 18.16 6.77
CA LEU A 60 31.81 19.13 7.79
C LEU A 60 32.94 20.18 7.86
N PRO A 61 32.62 21.46 8.09
CA PRO A 61 33.63 22.48 8.32
C PRO A 61 34.43 22.13 9.59
N GLN A 62 35.76 22.11 9.49
CA GLN A 62 36.61 21.64 10.58
C GLN A 62 37.06 22.77 11.54
N ASN A 63 36.94 24.02 11.12
CA ASN A 63 37.48 25.19 11.84
C ASN A 63 36.37 26.20 12.18
N GLU A 64 35.23 25.71 12.67
CA GLU A 64 34.16 26.57 13.15
C GLU A 64 34.54 27.22 14.48
N SER A 65 34.25 28.51 14.62
CA SER A 65 34.42 29.23 15.88
C SER A 65 33.30 30.27 16.04
N PRO A 66 32.58 30.30 17.18
CA PRO A 66 32.71 29.38 18.32
C PRO A 66 32.13 27.98 18.01
N CYS A 67 32.70 26.95 18.64
CA CYS A 67 32.24 25.55 18.52
C CYS A 67 31.87 24.99 19.90
N PHE A 68 30.91 24.08 19.94
CA PHE A 68 30.51 23.35 21.14
C PHE A 68 30.75 21.86 20.97
N THR A 69 31.12 21.21 22.07
CA THR A 69 31.40 19.79 22.08
C THR A 69 30.09 18.98 22.10
N VAL A 70 29.96 18.02 21.19
CA VAL A 70 28.86 17.06 21.18
C VAL A 70 29.28 15.81 21.96
N HIS A 71 28.46 15.41 22.94
CA HIS A 71 28.72 14.23 23.76
C HIS A 71 27.89 13.02 23.35
N ASP A 72 26.64 13.23 22.94
CA ASP A 72 25.72 12.15 22.60
C ASP A 72 24.88 12.51 21.37
N ILE A 73 24.52 11.49 20.59
CA ILE A 73 23.64 11.60 19.43
C ILE A 73 22.55 10.55 19.59
N SER A 74 21.31 11.01 19.75
CA SER A 74 20.14 10.15 19.91
C SER A 74 19.14 10.37 18.78
N LEU A 75 18.49 9.29 18.32
CA LEU A 75 17.33 9.38 17.44
C LEU A 75 16.05 9.52 18.27
N VAL A 76 15.21 10.50 17.95
CA VAL A 76 13.97 10.80 18.67
C VAL A 76 12.77 10.67 17.73
N GLY A 77 11.65 10.13 18.23
CA GLY A 77 10.38 9.98 17.51
C GLY A 77 9.76 8.59 17.64
N ASP A 78 8.51 8.43 17.21
CA ASP A 78 7.68 7.24 17.46
C ASP A 78 8.32 5.93 16.96
N SER A 79 9.07 6.00 15.85
CA SER A 79 9.73 4.85 15.26
C SER A 79 11.24 4.79 15.56
N ALA A 80 11.79 5.65 16.41
CA ALA A 80 13.24 5.72 16.67
C ALA A 80 13.84 4.35 17.04
N ASN A 81 13.14 3.58 17.86
CA ASN A 81 13.55 2.22 18.25
C ASN A 81 13.73 1.27 17.06
N LYS A 82 12.93 1.42 16.00
CA LYS A 82 13.04 0.60 14.79
C LYS A 82 14.29 0.92 13.97
N PHE A 83 14.86 2.11 14.14
CA PHE A 83 15.96 2.63 13.32
C PHE A 83 17.28 2.81 14.08
N GLN A 84 17.39 2.31 15.31
CA GLN A 84 18.64 2.36 16.08
C GLN A 84 19.81 1.72 15.33
N PHE A 85 19.55 0.70 14.51
CA PHE A 85 20.57 0.09 13.66
C PHE A 85 21.20 1.09 12.67
N ALA A 86 20.40 2.00 12.11
CA ALA A 86 20.85 3.00 11.16
C ALA A 86 21.67 4.09 11.84
N LEU A 87 21.23 4.55 13.02
CA LEU A 87 21.99 5.48 13.86
C LEU A 87 23.36 4.89 14.22
N ASN A 88 23.39 3.65 14.71
CA ASN A 88 24.64 2.96 15.06
C ASN A 88 25.59 2.83 13.86
N LYS A 89 25.05 2.57 12.66
CA LYS A 89 25.83 2.52 11.42
C LYS A 89 26.40 3.90 11.07
N ALA A 90 25.58 4.95 11.14
CA ALA A 90 26.00 6.32 10.82
C ALA A 90 27.07 6.84 11.79
N ILE A 91 26.91 6.62 13.10
CA ILE A 91 27.92 6.97 14.12
C ILE A 91 29.27 6.34 13.77
N LYS A 92 29.29 5.03 13.46
CA LYS A 92 30.52 4.34 13.06
C LYS A 92 31.13 4.89 11.78
N GLN A 93 30.32 5.18 10.76
CA GLN A 93 30.79 5.68 9.47
C GLN A 93 31.30 7.12 9.53
N SER A 94 30.73 7.93 10.41
CA SER A 94 31.13 9.34 10.59
C SER A 94 32.46 9.51 11.36
N GLY A 95 32.92 8.47 12.07
CA GLY A 95 34.08 8.59 12.96
C GLY A 95 33.81 9.47 14.18
N PHE A 96 32.54 9.68 14.55
CA PHE A 96 32.14 10.48 15.71
C PHE A 96 32.84 10.01 16.99
N LYS A 97 33.39 10.98 17.73
CA LYS A 97 34.01 10.75 19.03
C LYS A 97 33.35 11.67 20.06
N PRO A 98 32.65 11.13 21.06
CA PRO A 98 32.09 11.91 22.14
C PRO A 98 33.13 12.78 22.84
N GLY A 99 32.87 14.08 22.99
CA GLY A 99 33.70 14.91 23.86
C GLY A 99 34.99 15.47 23.26
N VAL A 100 35.27 15.24 21.97
CA VAL A 100 36.52 15.62 21.29
C VAL A 100 36.23 16.23 19.93
#